data_AF-A0A9E5T9G7-F1
#
_entry.id   AF-A0A9E5T9G7-F1
#
_cell.length_a   1.000
_cell.length_b   1.000
_cell.length_c   1.000
_cell.angle_alpha   90.00
_cell.angle_beta   90.00
_cell.angle_gamma   90.00
#
_symmetry.space_group_name_H-M   'P 1'
#
loop_
_entity.id
_entity.type
_entity.pdbx_description
1 polymer ?
#
loop_
_entity_poly.entity_id
_entity_poly.type
_entity_poly.pdbx_seq_one_letter_code
_entity_poly.pdbx_strand_id
1 'polypeptide(L)'
;MFCPACGSTLDADDTASVLVVCSYCETSIILDQQVAKVAGKMSVLPPATSKLFVGATGQLLNRHFEILGRVRYGYEAGYWDEWYLRFDDDQGTAWISEDEGHLTLESFSHQETLASDFHSALPGDSLPIGQTTFHLDEKGTAVCEGAEGQLPFVVQQGEETPFFDLSTSDAFATVEFERDEGVRIFRGRRLSPEELQLDSTAEEMGVAAGGLAAERAADAGGKQRLVRDTGRALSLNCSGC
;
A
#
# COMPACT_ATOMS: atom_id res chain seq x y z
N MET A 1 11.74 -8.61 12.50
CA MET A 1 12.51 -9.62 11.71
C MET A 1 13.57 -8.92 10.85
N PHE A 2 14.45 -9.62 10.13
CA PHE A 2 15.47 -8.97 9.27
C PHE A 2 15.22 -9.21 7.78
N CYS A 3 15.52 -8.21 6.96
CA CYS A 3 15.48 -8.31 5.50
C CYS A 3 16.53 -9.30 5.00
N PRO A 4 16.16 -10.38 4.28
CA PRO A 4 17.13 -11.35 3.77
C PRO A 4 18.02 -10.78 2.66
N ALA A 5 17.63 -9.65 2.03
CA ALA A 5 18.39 -9.02 0.96
C ALA A 5 19.47 -8.03 1.47
N CYS A 6 19.18 -7.26 2.52
CA CYS A 6 20.10 -6.20 3.00
C CYS A 6 20.42 -6.25 4.49
N GLY A 7 19.73 -7.07 5.28
CA GLY A 7 19.95 -7.20 6.73
C GLY A 7 19.32 -6.11 7.59
N SER A 8 18.56 -5.16 7.02
CA SER A 8 17.82 -4.16 7.81
C SER A 8 16.74 -4.81 8.67
N THR A 9 16.32 -4.13 9.74
CA THR A 9 15.09 -4.50 10.45
C THR A 9 13.89 -4.32 9.52
N LEU A 10 12.90 -5.20 9.67
CA LEU A 10 11.59 -5.09 9.06
C LEU A 10 10.55 -4.95 10.15
N ASP A 11 9.69 -3.96 9.98
CA ASP A 11 8.47 -3.75 10.75
C ASP A 11 7.40 -4.65 10.13
N ALA A 12 7.15 -5.77 10.80
CA ALA A 12 6.26 -6.86 10.40
C ALA A 12 5.60 -7.41 11.68
N ASP A 13 4.89 -6.54 12.39
CA ASP A 13 4.26 -6.80 13.68
C ASP A 13 2.78 -7.16 13.55
N ASP A 14 2.16 -6.91 12.40
CA ASP A 14 0.80 -7.32 12.10
C ASP A 14 0.75 -8.79 11.67
N THR A 15 -0.03 -9.59 12.39
CA THR A 15 -0.13 -11.04 12.13
C THR A 15 -0.93 -11.37 10.87
N ALA A 16 -1.73 -10.42 10.35
CA ALA A 16 -2.47 -10.59 9.11
C ALA A 16 -1.62 -10.27 7.87
N SER A 17 -0.41 -9.73 8.05
CA SER A 17 0.45 -9.32 6.95
C SER A 17 1.05 -10.52 6.23
N VAL A 18 0.89 -10.54 4.91
CA VAL A 18 1.39 -11.56 3.99
C VAL A 18 2.59 -11.03 3.19
N LEU A 19 2.68 -9.71 3.02
CA LEU A 19 3.80 -9.05 2.34
C LEU A 19 4.36 -7.92 3.22
N VAL A 20 5.68 -7.77 3.20
CA VAL A 20 6.36 -6.56 3.71
C VAL A 20 7.36 -6.03 2.68
N VAL A 21 7.34 -4.72 2.45
CA VAL A 21 8.33 -4.02 1.61
C VAL A 21 9.38 -3.38 2.51
N CYS A 22 10.64 -3.77 2.32
CA CYS A 22 11.75 -3.23 3.09
C CYS A 22 11.95 -1.74 2.82
N SER A 23 11.76 -0.90 3.84
CA SER A 23 11.96 0.57 3.75
C SER A 23 13.38 1.00 3.38
N TYR A 24 14.37 0.11 3.51
CA TYR A 24 15.77 0.42 3.21
C TYR A 24 16.21 0.04 1.78
N CYS A 25 15.75 -1.10 1.25
CA CYS A 25 16.23 -1.61 -0.04
C CYS A 25 15.11 -1.95 -1.03
N GLU A 26 13.86 -1.59 -0.70
CA GLU A 26 12.61 -1.84 -1.44
C GLU A 26 12.36 -3.31 -1.79
N THR A 27 13.05 -4.25 -1.13
CA THR A 27 12.81 -5.66 -1.39
C THR A 27 11.46 -6.07 -0.80
N SER A 28 10.57 -6.58 -1.64
CA SER A 28 9.30 -7.18 -1.25
C SER A 28 9.51 -8.60 -0.75
N ILE A 29 8.96 -8.90 0.41
CA ILE A 29 9.18 -10.16 1.13
C ILE A 29 7.83 -10.75 1.48
N ILE A 30 7.57 -11.95 0.96
CA ILE A 30 6.37 -12.72 1.30
C ILE A 30 6.61 -13.42 2.63
N LEU A 31 5.71 -13.19 3.57
CA LEU A 31 5.69 -13.74 4.92
C LEU A 31 4.94 -15.08 4.89
N ASP A 32 5.66 -16.16 4.63
CA ASP A 32 5.15 -17.54 4.76
C ASP A 32 5.44 -18.05 6.19
N GLN A 33 4.56 -18.87 6.76
CA GLN A 33 4.63 -19.36 8.15
C GLN A 33 5.93 -20.12 8.48
N GLN A 34 6.69 -20.52 7.46
CA GLN A 34 7.95 -21.26 7.63
C GLN A 34 9.18 -20.59 7.02
N VAL A 35 9.02 -19.76 5.97
CA VAL A 35 10.17 -19.20 5.22
C VAL A 35 9.82 -17.84 4.60
N ALA A 36 10.51 -16.77 5.01
CA ALA A 36 10.45 -15.51 4.29
C ALA A 36 11.04 -15.66 2.87
N LYS A 37 10.25 -15.35 1.84
CA LYS A 37 10.66 -15.45 0.43
C LYS A 37 10.81 -14.06 -0.18
N VAL A 38 11.92 -13.83 -0.87
CA VAL A 38 12.10 -12.60 -1.66
C VAL A 38 11.21 -12.69 -2.90
N ALA A 39 10.24 -11.78 -3.02
CA ALA A 39 9.36 -11.69 -4.19
C ALA A 39 9.96 -10.83 -5.29
N GLY A 40 10.78 -9.82 -4.93
CA GLY A 40 11.40 -8.91 -5.88
C GLY A 40 11.78 -7.60 -5.24
N LYS A 41 12.03 -6.60 -6.08
CA LYS A 41 12.20 -5.19 -5.68
C LYS A 41 10.96 -4.42 -6.13
N MET A 42 10.39 -3.64 -5.22
CA MET A 42 9.31 -2.71 -5.49
C MET A 42 9.89 -1.37 -5.96
N SER A 43 9.13 -0.63 -6.75
CA SER A 43 9.50 0.75 -7.08
C SER A 43 9.40 1.66 -5.87
N VAL A 44 10.30 2.64 -5.81
CA VAL A 44 10.13 3.80 -4.94
C VAL A 44 8.97 4.61 -5.45
N LEU A 45 7.93 4.74 -4.64
CA LEU A 45 6.81 5.62 -4.95
C LEU A 45 7.28 7.07 -4.83
N PRO A 46 6.97 7.93 -5.81
CA PRO A 46 7.20 9.36 -5.67
C PRO A 46 6.47 9.88 -4.43
N PRO A 47 6.97 10.98 -3.83
CA PRO A 47 6.24 11.70 -2.81
C PRO A 47 4.77 11.85 -3.16
N ALA A 48 3.89 11.31 -2.33
CA ALA A 48 2.50 11.67 -2.40
C ALA A 48 2.40 13.13 -1.93
N THR A 49 1.53 13.92 -2.55
CA THR A 49 1.03 15.15 -1.93
C THR A 49 0.10 14.88 -0.76
N SER A 50 -0.07 13.59 -0.40
CA SER A 50 -0.86 13.11 0.71
C SER A 50 -0.29 13.56 2.06
N LYS A 51 -1.20 13.69 3.02
CA LYS A 51 -0.84 13.81 4.44
C LYS A 51 -0.60 12.45 5.09
N LEU A 52 -1.07 11.37 4.46
CA LEU A 52 -0.93 10.01 4.94
C LEU A 52 0.47 9.48 4.60
N PHE A 53 0.98 8.63 5.48
CA PHE A 53 2.27 7.98 5.33
C PHE A 53 2.27 6.67 6.15
N VAL A 54 3.08 5.70 5.74
CA VAL A 54 3.25 4.45 6.50
C VAL A 54 3.86 4.76 7.88
N GLY A 55 3.24 4.23 8.94
CA GLY A 55 3.54 4.53 10.34
C GLY A 55 2.78 5.72 10.91
N ALA A 56 1.93 6.39 10.12
CA ALA A 56 1.04 7.42 10.65
C ALA A 56 0.02 6.81 11.62
N THR A 57 -0.24 7.52 12.72
CA THR A 57 -1.25 7.18 13.72
C THR A 57 -2.24 8.32 13.87
N GLY A 58 -3.40 8.04 14.45
CA GLY A 58 -4.39 9.07 14.72
C GLY A 58 -5.79 8.54 15.01
N GLN A 59 -6.80 9.37 14.76
CA GLN A 59 -8.20 9.02 14.93
C GLN A 59 -8.96 9.02 13.60
N LEU A 60 -9.68 7.92 13.36
CA LEU A 60 -10.59 7.75 12.24
C LEU A 60 -11.94 7.30 12.79
N LEU A 61 -13.00 8.09 12.56
CA LEU A 61 -14.34 7.82 13.12
C LEU A 61 -14.32 7.59 14.65
N ASN A 62 -13.51 8.37 15.37
CA ASN A 62 -13.25 8.26 16.82
C ASN A 62 -12.58 6.93 17.27
N ARG A 63 -11.90 6.24 16.35
CA ARG A 63 -11.15 5.01 16.63
C ARG A 63 -9.67 5.26 16.34
N HIS A 64 -8.80 4.80 17.24
CA HIS A 64 -7.37 4.91 17.01
C HIS A 64 -6.93 3.93 15.92
N PHE A 65 -6.04 4.37 15.04
CA PHE A 65 -5.52 3.57 13.95
C PHE A 65 -4.02 3.79 13.74
N GLU A 66 -3.41 2.84 13.03
CA GLU A 66 -2.07 2.93 12.45
C GLU A 66 -2.14 2.58 10.95
N ILE A 67 -1.43 3.34 10.11
CA ILE A 67 -1.21 3.01 8.70
C ILE A 67 -0.04 2.04 8.59
N LEU A 68 -0.32 0.80 8.20
CA LEU A 68 0.68 -0.25 8.11
C LEU A 68 1.33 -0.34 6.74
N GLY A 69 0.61 0.01 5.68
CA GLY A 69 1.10 -0.13 4.31
C GLY A 69 0.39 0.77 3.31
N ARG A 70 0.91 0.76 2.09
CA ARG A 70 0.39 1.55 0.98
C ARG A 70 0.59 0.81 -0.33
N VAL A 71 -0.37 0.91 -1.23
CA VAL A 71 -0.24 0.52 -2.64
C VAL A 71 -0.57 1.73 -3.50
N ARG A 72 0.16 1.94 -4.59
CA ARG A 72 -0.20 2.92 -5.62
C ARG A 72 -0.63 2.23 -6.88
N TYR A 73 -1.77 2.65 -7.39
CA TYR A 73 -2.32 2.20 -8.65
C TYR A 73 -2.32 3.35 -9.66
N GLY A 74 -1.78 3.08 -10.86
CA GLY A 74 -1.73 4.03 -11.97
C GLY A 74 -2.70 3.65 -13.08
N TYR A 75 -3.25 4.67 -13.75
CA TYR A 75 -4.10 4.55 -14.93
C TYR A 75 -3.75 5.67 -15.92
N GLU A 76 -4.40 5.70 -17.09
CA GLU A 76 -3.99 6.59 -18.21
C GLU A 76 -3.92 8.08 -17.81
N ALA A 77 -4.80 8.53 -16.90
CA ALA A 77 -4.94 9.94 -16.56
C ALA A 77 -4.38 10.31 -15.17
N GLY A 78 -3.94 9.35 -14.36
CA GLY A 78 -3.56 9.63 -12.97
C GLY A 78 -3.15 8.41 -12.18
N TYR A 79 -3.18 8.57 -10.86
CA TYR A 79 -2.95 7.51 -9.90
C TYR A 79 -3.82 7.74 -8.66
N TRP A 80 -4.08 6.68 -7.92
CA TRP A 80 -4.59 6.77 -6.56
C TRP A 80 -3.69 5.98 -5.61
N ASP A 81 -3.77 6.32 -4.33
CA ASP A 81 -3.08 5.62 -3.26
C ASP A 81 -4.08 4.90 -2.36
N GLU A 82 -3.81 3.63 -2.07
CA GLU A 82 -4.57 2.84 -1.11
C GLU A 82 -3.72 2.62 0.12
N TRP A 83 -4.22 3.07 1.27
CA TRP A 83 -3.55 3.00 2.56
C TRP A 83 -4.17 1.86 3.37
N TYR A 84 -3.36 0.92 3.86
CA TYR A 84 -3.82 -0.18 4.70
C TYR A 84 -3.72 0.19 6.18
N LEU A 85 -4.82 0.06 6.91
CA LEU A 85 -4.97 0.49 8.29
C LEU A 85 -5.26 -0.69 9.21
N ARG A 86 -4.72 -0.61 10.42
CA ARG A 86 -5.12 -1.43 11.56
C ARG A 86 -5.71 -0.53 12.64
N PHE A 87 -6.81 -0.97 13.25
CA PHE A 87 -7.38 -0.29 14.42
C PHE A 87 -6.97 -0.98 15.72
N ASP A 88 -6.81 -0.20 16.79
CA ASP A 88 -6.37 -0.70 18.11
C ASP A 88 -7.45 -1.46 18.90
N ASP A 89 -8.70 -1.41 18.43
CA ASP A 89 -9.86 -1.90 19.16
C ASP A 89 -10.23 -3.36 18.82
N ASP A 90 -9.30 -4.12 18.26
CA ASP A 90 -9.49 -5.50 17.76
C ASP A 90 -10.63 -5.64 16.73
N GLN A 91 -11.18 -4.53 16.21
CA GLN A 91 -12.26 -4.58 15.21
C GLN A 91 -11.73 -4.71 13.78
N GLY A 92 -10.44 -5.05 13.62
CA GLY A 92 -9.85 -5.45 12.35
C GLY A 92 -9.18 -4.30 11.60
N THR A 93 -9.18 -4.44 10.28
CA THR A 93 -8.39 -3.65 9.35
C THR A 93 -9.28 -2.97 8.32
N ALA A 94 -8.81 -1.88 7.75
CA ALA A 94 -9.51 -1.14 6.71
C ALA A 94 -8.53 -0.56 5.69
N TRP A 95 -9.09 0.06 4.66
CA TRP A 95 -8.36 0.75 3.62
C TRP A 95 -8.87 2.18 3.48
N ILE A 96 -7.97 3.13 3.25
CA ILE A 96 -8.32 4.45 2.75
C ILE A 96 -7.83 4.55 1.32
N SER A 97 -8.77 4.68 0.38
CA SER A 97 -8.47 5.07 -0.99
C SER A 97 -8.43 6.60 -1.08
N GLU A 98 -7.30 7.13 -1.55
CA GLU A 98 -7.05 8.53 -1.81
C GLU A 98 -6.82 8.75 -3.30
N ASP A 99 -7.86 9.29 -3.94
CA ASP A 99 -7.83 9.70 -5.34
C ASP A 99 -8.18 11.18 -5.41
N GLU A 100 -7.48 12.01 -6.19
CA GLU A 100 -7.72 13.45 -6.35
C GLU A 100 -8.03 14.26 -5.05
N GLY A 101 -7.41 13.89 -3.92
CA GLY A 101 -7.59 14.57 -2.61
C GLY A 101 -8.86 14.17 -1.85
N HIS A 102 -9.46 13.08 -2.28
CA HIS A 102 -10.80 12.64 -1.95
C HIS A 102 -10.66 11.26 -1.28
N LEU A 103 -11.10 11.15 -0.02
CA LEU A 103 -10.85 9.97 0.80
C LEU A 103 -12.08 9.08 0.89
N THR A 104 -11.88 7.79 0.69
CA THR A 104 -12.91 6.75 0.84
C THR A 104 -12.40 5.70 1.81
N LEU A 105 -13.13 5.46 2.90
CA LEU A 105 -12.84 4.38 3.84
C LEU A 105 -13.57 3.13 3.38
N GLU A 106 -12.86 2.03 3.22
CA GLU A 106 -13.43 0.75 2.82
C GLU A 106 -12.86 -0.44 3.60
N SER A 107 -13.55 -1.56 3.57
CA SER A 107 -13.14 -2.79 4.24
C SER A 107 -13.48 -3.97 3.37
N PHE A 108 -12.60 -4.97 3.39
CA PHE A 108 -12.76 -6.18 2.61
C PHE A 108 -13.99 -6.99 3.07
N SER A 109 -14.79 -7.46 2.11
CA SER A 109 -16.04 -8.18 2.35
C SER A 109 -15.90 -9.65 1.94
N HIS A 110 -15.67 -10.52 2.91
CA HIS A 110 -15.47 -11.96 2.68
C HIS A 110 -16.73 -12.73 2.24
N GLN A 111 -17.92 -12.15 2.35
CA GLN A 111 -19.20 -12.86 2.17
C GLN A 111 -19.93 -12.47 0.89
N GLU A 112 -19.44 -11.45 0.18
CA GLU A 112 -20.13 -10.90 -0.98
C GLU A 112 -19.56 -11.46 -2.27
N THR A 113 -20.43 -11.55 -3.27
CA THR A 113 -20.10 -12.02 -4.60
C THR A 113 -20.72 -11.05 -5.59
N LEU A 114 -20.04 -10.80 -6.70
CA LEU A 114 -20.61 -10.11 -7.84
C LEU A 114 -21.02 -11.14 -8.90
N ALA A 115 -22.26 -11.06 -9.38
CA ALA A 115 -22.75 -11.96 -10.43
C ALA A 115 -22.28 -11.54 -11.83
N SER A 116 -22.08 -10.23 -12.04
CA SER A 116 -21.65 -9.67 -13.31
C SER A 116 -20.16 -9.88 -13.53
N ASP A 117 -19.78 -10.29 -14.73
CA ASP A 117 -18.38 -10.36 -15.13
C ASP A 117 -17.84 -8.97 -15.55
N PHE A 118 -16.52 -8.84 -15.52
CA PHE A 118 -15.85 -7.59 -15.89
C PHE A 118 -16.21 -7.14 -17.32
N HIS A 119 -16.41 -8.04 -18.29
CA HIS A 119 -16.59 -7.65 -19.68
C HIS A 119 -18.01 -7.16 -19.98
N SER A 120 -19.04 -7.73 -19.34
CA SER A 120 -20.44 -7.44 -19.66
C SER A 120 -20.98 -6.17 -19.02
N ALA A 121 -20.53 -5.79 -17.82
CA ALA A 121 -21.04 -4.60 -17.14
C ALA A 121 -20.44 -3.30 -17.71
N LEU A 122 -21.25 -2.25 -17.73
CA LEU A 122 -20.91 -0.92 -18.25
C LEU A 122 -21.22 0.18 -17.23
N PRO A 123 -20.43 1.26 -17.18
CA PRO A 123 -20.79 2.45 -16.41
C PRO A 123 -22.23 2.89 -16.69
N GLY A 124 -23.00 3.15 -15.64
CA GLY A 124 -24.45 3.38 -15.69
C GLY A 124 -25.30 2.19 -15.25
N ASP A 125 -24.74 0.98 -15.21
CA ASP A 125 -25.48 -0.21 -14.80
C ASP A 125 -25.77 -0.21 -13.30
N SER A 126 -26.82 -0.94 -12.91
CA SER A 126 -27.17 -1.21 -11.52
C SER A 126 -26.77 -2.64 -11.15
N LEU A 127 -25.78 -2.79 -10.29
CA LEU A 127 -25.18 -4.07 -9.93
C LEU A 127 -25.52 -4.46 -8.48
N PRO A 128 -26.14 -5.62 -8.24
CA PRO A 128 -26.40 -6.10 -6.89
C PRO A 128 -25.12 -6.66 -6.25
N ILE A 129 -24.77 -6.12 -5.08
CA ILE A 129 -23.71 -6.62 -4.20
C ILE A 129 -24.34 -6.88 -2.82
N GLY A 130 -24.44 -8.16 -2.46
CA GLY A 130 -25.16 -8.58 -1.26
C GLY A 130 -26.65 -8.16 -1.32
N GLN A 131 -27.08 -7.34 -0.36
CA GLN A 131 -28.45 -6.81 -0.29
C GLN A 131 -28.60 -5.39 -0.87
N THR A 132 -27.51 -4.80 -1.35
CA THR A 132 -27.49 -3.42 -1.84
C THR A 132 -27.31 -3.43 -3.36
N THR A 133 -28.09 -2.61 -4.05
CA THR A 133 -27.89 -2.36 -5.49
C THR A 133 -27.09 -1.09 -5.64
N PHE A 134 -25.90 -1.20 -6.21
CA PHE A 134 -25.01 -0.08 -6.49
C PHE A 134 -25.11 0.36 -7.95
N HIS A 135 -24.83 1.63 -8.21
CA HIS A 135 -24.61 2.18 -9.55
C HIS A 135 -23.14 2.02 -9.91
N LEU A 136 -22.85 1.46 -11.08
CA LEU A 136 -21.48 1.35 -11.60
C LEU A 136 -21.04 2.73 -12.13
N ASP A 137 -20.14 3.38 -11.41
CA ASP A 137 -19.64 4.71 -11.75
C ASP A 137 -18.47 4.63 -12.71
N GLU A 138 -17.51 3.76 -12.41
CA GLU A 138 -16.30 3.61 -13.18
C GLU A 138 -15.96 2.14 -13.42
N LYS A 139 -15.36 1.90 -14.58
CA LYS A 139 -14.79 0.63 -14.99
C LYS A 139 -13.43 0.89 -15.62
N GLY A 140 -12.41 0.26 -15.07
CA GLY A 140 -11.04 0.49 -15.50
C GLY A 140 -10.15 -0.73 -15.36
N THR A 141 -8.88 -0.50 -15.68
CA THR A 141 -7.79 -1.43 -15.38
C THR A 141 -6.64 -0.58 -14.88
N ALA A 142 -6.17 -0.89 -13.69
CA ALA A 142 -5.08 -0.16 -13.08
C ALA A 142 -3.85 -1.03 -12.93
N VAL A 143 -2.71 -0.37 -12.87
CA VAL A 143 -1.40 -1.01 -12.78
C VAL A 143 -0.81 -0.70 -11.41
N CYS A 144 -0.42 -1.72 -10.66
CA CYS A 144 0.34 -1.53 -9.42
C CYS A 144 1.70 -0.90 -9.75
N GLU A 145 1.88 0.37 -9.39
CA GLU A 145 3.14 1.09 -9.64
C GLU A 145 4.18 0.80 -8.57
N GLY A 146 3.73 0.54 -7.35
CA GLY A 146 4.58 0.24 -6.20
C GLY A 146 3.79 0.09 -4.91
N ALA A 147 4.49 -0.30 -3.85
CA ALA A 147 3.92 -0.53 -2.53
C ALA A 147 4.96 -0.27 -1.42
N GLU A 148 4.47 0.05 -0.22
CA GLU A 148 5.27 0.35 0.97
C GLU A 148 4.66 -0.36 2.20
N GLY A 149 5.49 -0.66 3.19
CA GLY A 149 5.03 -1.19 4.48
C GLY A 149 4.54 -2.64 4.43
N GLN A 150 3.55 -2.95 5.27
CA GLN A 150 2.96 -4.27 5.47
C GLN A 150 1.61 -4.36 4.76
N LEU A 151 1.32 -5.46 4.07
CA LEU A 151 0.07 -5.68 3.34
C LEU A 151 -0.52 -7.06 3.61
N PRO A 152 -1.84 -7.21 3.65
CA PRO A 152 -2.52 -8.48 3.95
C PRO A 152 -2.60 -9.44 2.75
N PHE A 153 -2.10 -9.02 1.58
CA PHE A 153 -2.00 -9.83 0.38
C PHE A 153 -0.72 -9.50 -0.39
N VAL A 154 -0.39 -10.35 -1.36
CA VAL A 154 0.76 -10.14 -2.23
C VAL A 154 0.38 -9.17 -3.33
N VAL A 155 1.17 -8.11 -3.50
CA VAL A 155 1.10 -7.21 -4.66
C VAL A 155 2.36 -7.33 -5.49
N GLN A 156 2.21 -7.32 -6.81
CA GLN A 156 3.33 -7.33 -7.74
C GLN A 156 3.36 -6.05 -8.57
N GLN A 157 4.55 -5.46 -8.68
CA GLN A 157 4.71 -4.31 -9.56
C GLN A 157 4.40 -4.66 -11.01
N GLY A 158 3.62 -3.80 -11.68
CA GLY A 158 3.19 -4.00 -13.05
C GLY A 158 2.00 -4.94 -13.20
N GLU A 159 1.45 -5.45 -12.09
CA GLU A 159 0.21 -6.23 -12.10
C GLU A 159 -0.96 -5.35 -12.52
N GLU A 160 -1.69 -5.82 -13.53
CA GLU A 160 -2.93 -5.20 -14.01
C GLU A 160 -4.12 -5.75 -13.23
N THR A 161 -4.88 -4.87 -12.58
CA THR A 161 -6.09 -5.18 -11.84
C THR A 161 -7.28 -4.50 -12.51
N PRO A 162 -8.15 -5.24 -13.22
CA PRO A 162 -9.43 -4.73 -13.64
C PRO A 162 -10.30 -4.43 -12.42
N PHE A 163 -10.99 -3.30 -12.43
CA PHE A 163 -11.79 -2.87 -11.29
C PHE A 163 -13.11 -2.21 -11.70
N PHE A 164 -14.05 -2.20 -10.76
CA PHE A 164 -15.26 -1.37 -10.77
C PHE A 164 -15.30 -0.51 -9.51
N ASP A 165 -15.63 0.76 -9.69
CA ASP A 165 -16.06 1.63 -8.60
C ASP A 165 -17.56 1.84 -8.69
N LEU A 166 -18.23 1.61 -7.57
CA LEU A 166 -19.67 1.67 -7.49
C LEU A 166 -20.13 2.51 -6.31
N SER A 167 -21.23 3.22 -6.46
CA SER A 167 -21.81 4.02 -5.39
C SER A 167 -23.31 3.86 -5.24
N THR A 168 -23.78 4.31 -4.10
CA THR A 168 -25.18 4.62 -3.80
C THR A 168 -25.23 6.04 -3.25
N SER A 169 -26.39 6.47 -2.75
CA SER A 169 -26.50 7.77 -2.05
C SER A 169 -25.61 7.89 -0.81
N ASP A 170 -25.24 6.77 -0.19
CA ASP A 170 -24.65 6.73 1.16
C ASP A 170 -23.52 5.71 1.34
N ALA A 171 -23.21 4.93 0.31
CA ALA A 171 -22.15 3.91 0.34
C ALA A 171 -21.35 3.87 -0.97
N PHE A 172 -20.12 3.36 -0.86
CA PHE A 172 -19.20 3.09 -1.94
C PHE A 172 -18.82 1.61 -1.93
N ALA A 173 -18.46 1.06 -3.08
CA ALA A 173 -17.87 -0.26 -3.19
C ALA A 173 -16.85 -0.30 -4.33
N THR A 174 -15.73 -0.96 -4.08
CA THR A 174 -14.70 -1.27 -5.06
C THR A 174 -14.75 -2.76 -5.33
N VAL A 175 -14.79 -3.17 -6.59
CA VAL A 175 -14.67 -4.58 -6.98
C VAL A 175 -13.42 -4.73 -7.82
N GLU A 176 -12.46 -5.47 -7.32
CA GLU A 176 -11.26 -5.84 -8.05
C GLU A 176 -11.40 -7.26 -8.59
N PHE A 177 -11.04 -7.45 -9.86
CA PHE A 177 -11.10 -8.73 -10.53
C PHE A 177 -9.72 -9.37 -10.50
N GLU A 178 -9.61 -10.51 -9.84
CA GLU A 178 -8.39 -11.30 -9.81
C GLU A 178 -8.47 -12.46 -10.79
N ARG A 179 -7.41 -12.65 -11.55
CA ARG A 179 -7.37 -13.62 -12.66
C ARG A 179 -7.71 -15.05 -12.21
N ASP A 180 -7.27 -15.44 -11.02
CA ASP A 180 -7.38 -16.82 -10.51
C ASP A 180 -8.18 -16.93 -9.20
N GLU A 181 -8.44 -15.82 -8.49
CA GLU A 181 -9.13 -15.82 -7.18
C GLU A 181 -10.55 -15.25 -7.23
N GLY A 182 -11.02 -14.81 -8.41
CA GLY A 182 -12.38 -14.33 -8.61
C GLY A 182 -12.48 -12.82 -8.44
N VAL A 183 -13.22 -12.36 -7.44
CA VAL A 183 -13.38 -10.92 -7.16
C VAL A 183 -13.10 -10.62 -5.70
N ARG A 184 -12.41 -9.51 -5.45
CA ARG A 184 -12.33 -8.89 -4.14
C ARG A 184 -13.30 -7.73 -4.09
N ILE A 185 -14.12 -7.70 -3.04
CA ILE A 185 -15.13 -6.66 -2.87
C ILE A 185 -14.79 -5.89 -1.60
N PHE A 186 -14.59 -4.60 -1.75
CA PHE A 186 -14.42 -3.67 -0.65
C PHE A 186 -15.67 -2.81 -0.56
N ARG A 187 -16.19 -2.64 0.66
CA ARG A 187 -17.34 -1.78 0.92
C ARG A 187 -16.98 -0.69 1.88
N GLY A 188 -17.52 0.49 1.61
CA GLY A 188 -17.05 1.68 2.26
C GLY A 188 -17.97 2.86 2.12
N ARG A 189 -17.40 4.02 2.44
CA ARG A 189 -18.05 5.32 2.29
C ARG A 189 -17.01 6.42 2.14
N ARG A 190 -17.44 7.54 1.56
CA ARG A 190 -16.66 8.78 1.54
C ARG A 190 -16.39 9.26 2.97
N LEU A 191 -15.19 9.73 3.24
CA LEU A 191 -14.86 10.43 4.48
C LEU A 191 -15.01 11.94 4.30
N SER A 192 -15.45 12.63 5.34
CA SER A 192 -15.25 14.08 5.43
C SER A 192 -13.88 14.39 6.05
N PRO A 193 -13.29 15.57 5.78
CA PRO A 193 -11.97 15.92 6.32
C PRO A 193 -11.87 15.91 7.85
N GLU A 194 -12.99 16.06 8.57
CA GLU A 194 -12.99 16.07 10.04
C GLU A 194 -13.01 14.67 10.67
N GLU A 195 -13.29 13.64 9.87
CA GLU A 195 -13.39 12.24 10.30
C GLU A 195 -12.04 11.54 10.37
N LEU A 196 -10.99 12.13 9.78
CA LEU A 196 -9.62 11.63 9.80
C LEU A 196 -8.67 12.69 10.37
N GLN A 197 -8.04 12.36 11.49
CA GLN A 197 -7.10 13.23 12.18
C GLN A 197 -5.81 12.46 12.44
N LEU A 198 -4.68 13.02 12.02
CA LEU A 198 -3.36 12.45 12.27
C LEU A 198 -2.75 13.05 13.53
N ASP A 199 -2.06 12.23 14.31
CA ASP A 199 -1.37 12.65 15.54
C ASP A 199 -0.08 13.41 15.24
N SER A 200 0.51 13.22 14.06
CA SER A 200 1.73 13.88 13.62
C SER A 200 1.80 13.96 12.09
N THR A 201 2.59 14.90 11.56
CA THR A 201 2.88 14.97 10.12
C THR A 201 4.06 14.08 9.72
N ALA A 202 4.20 13.82 8.43
CA ALA A 202 5.35 13.08 7.89
C ALA A 202 6.67 13.79 8.26
N GLU A 203 6.72 15.12 8.18
CA GLU A 203 7.90 15.90 8.53
C GLU A 203 8.28 15.78 10.01
N GLU A 204 7.28 15.82 10.91
CA GLU A 204 7.51 15.65 12.36
C GLU A 204 8.06 14.27 12.69
N MET A 205 7.62 13.25 11.96
CA MET A 205 8.08 11.88 12.07
C MET A 205 9.40 11.61 11.33
N GLY A 206 9.98 12.62 10.66
CA GLY A 206 11.20 12.46 9.86
C GLY A 206 11.02 11.51 8.67
N VAL A 207 9.77 11.24 8.29
CA VAL A 207 9.44 10.52 7.06
C VAL A 207 9.67 11.52 5.94
N ALA A 208 10.77 11.34 5.22
CA ALA A 208 11.02 12.12 4.03
C ALA A 208 9.80 11.99 3.11
N ALA A 209 9.31 13.11 2.58
CA ALA A 209 8.16 13.13 1.70
C ALA A 209 8.26 12.15 0.53
N GLY A 210 9.42 11.58 0.20
CA GLY A 210 9.54 10.38 -0.62
C GLY A 210 10.64 9.47 -0.13
N GLY A 211 10.46 8.17 -0.38
CA GLY A 211 11.49 7.16 -0.18
C GLY A 211 12.85 7.62 -0.72
N LEU A 212 13.88 7.52 0.12
CA LEU A 212 15.32 7.57 -0.16
C LEU A 212 15.77 8.28 -1.46
N ALA A 213 15.31 9.51 -1.69
CA ALA A 213 15.87 10.40 -2.71
C ALA A 213 16.85 11.44 -2.12
N ALA A 214 17.01 11.47 -0.78
CA ALA A 214 17.89 12.44 -0.12
C ALA A 214 19.39 12.08 -0.16
N GLU A 215 19.78 10.84 -0.46
CA GLU A 215 21.20 10.46 -0.57
C GLU A 215 21.79 10.60 -1.99
N ARG A 216 20.98 10.88 -3.02
CA ARG A 216 21.49 11.09 -4.40
C ARG A 216 21.78 12.55 -4.77
N ALA A 217 21.40 13.51 -3.93
CA ALA A 217 21.69 14.93 -4.17
C ALA A 217 23.08 15.36 -3.68
N ALA A 218 23.81 14.50 -2.94
CA ALA A 218 25.13 14.82 -2.42
C ALA A 218 26.32 14.24 -3.22
N ASP A 219 26.07 13.39 -4.23
CA ASP A 219 27.15 12.71 -4.98
C ASP A 219 27.44 13.31 -6.37
N ALA A 220 27.14 14.60 -6.55
CA ALA A 220 27.70 15.41 -7.63
C ALA A 220 29.01 16.08 -7.17
N GLY A 221 29.96 15.28 -6.68
CA GLY A 221 31.19 15.83 -6.12
C GLY A 221 32.18 14.81 -5.56
N GLY A 222 32.78 14.00 -6.45
CA GLY A 222 34.12 13.43 -6.26
C GLY A 222 34.43 12.70 -4.94
N LYS A 223 34.31 11.37 -4.96
CA LYS A 223 35.04 10.36 -4.15
C LYS A 223 35.52 10.80 -2.75
N GLN A 224 34.78 10.41 -1.72
CA GLN A 224 35.36 9.82 -0.50
C GLN A 224 34.35 8.87 0.17
N ARG A 225 34.63 7.57 0.13
CA ARG A 225 33.84 6.53 0.81
C ARG A 225 34.23 6.52 2.28
N LEU A 226 33.42 7.10 3.14
CA LEU A 226 33.62 7.09 4.59
C LEU A 226 33.06 5.78 5.14
N VAL A 227 33.94 4.77 5.23
CA VAL A 227 33.63 3.51 5.92
C VAL A 227 33.65 3.80 7.42
N ARG A 228 32.50 3.72 8.09
CA ARG A 228 32.46 3.68 9.55
C ARG A 228 32.97 2.32 10.01
N ASP A 229 34.22 2.32 10.48
CA ASP A 229 34.92 1.20 11.08
C ASP A 229 34.17 0.73 12.34
N THR A 230 33.45 -0.39 12.24
CA THR A 230 33.10 -1.19 13.41
C THR A 230 34.23 -2.19 13.59
N GLY A 231 35.14 -1.86 14.51
CA GLY A 231 36.46 -2.47 14.64
C GLY A 231 36.51 -3.99 14.52
N ARG A 232 36.93 -4.46 13.35
CA ARG A 232 37.82 -5.61 13.10
C ARG A 232 37.96 -5.80 11.57
N ALA A 233 38.88 -5.07 10.97
CA ALA A 233 39.32 -5.35 9.60
C ALA A 233 40.24 -6.57 9.57
N LEU A 234 39.80 -7.67 8.95
CA LEU A 234 40.70 -8.64 8.34
C LEU A 234 40.92 -8.22 6.89
N SER A 235 42.13 -7.80 6.57
CA SER A 235 42.57 -7.47 5.22
C SER A 235 42.71 -8.74 4.38
N LEU A 236 41.93 -8.85 3.30
CA LEU A 236 42.16 -9.80 2.22
C LEU A 236 42.89 -9.07 1.09
N ASN A 237 44.16 -9.42 0.88
CA ASN A 237 44.92 -8.93 -0.27
C ASN A 237 44.55 -9.77 -1.51
N CYS A 238 44.03 -9.10 -2.54
CA CYS A 238 43.87 -9.68 -3.87
C CYS A 238 45.24 -9.66 -4.57
N SER A 239 45.79 -10.82 -4.91
CA SER A 239 47.13 -10.98 -5.51
C SER A 239 47.15 -10.71 -7.02
N GLY A 240 46.50 -9.64 -7.49
CA GLY A 240 46.35 -9.38 -8.92
C GLY A 240 46.26 -7.92 -9.39
N CYS A 241 46.32 -6.91 -8.51
CA CYS A 241 46.38 -5.49 -8.89
C CYS A 241 47.07 -4.67 -7.80
#